data_AF-A0A364JTF2-F1
#
_entry.id   AF-A0A364JTF2-F1
#
_cell.length_a   1.000
_cell.length_b   1.000
_cell.length_c   1.000
_cell.angle_alpha   90.00
_cell.angle_beta   90.00
_cell.angle_gamma   90.00
#
_symmetry.space_group_name_H-M   'P 1'
#
loop_
_entity.id
_entity.type
_entity.pdbx_description
1 polymer ?
#
loop_
_entity_poly.entity_id
_entity_poly.type
_entity_poly.pdbx_seq_one_letter_code
_entity_poly.pdbx_strand_id
1 'polypeptide(L)'
;MGKQLVLKFDGGKSAQHVISMGELGRSLTGIDKISNAGLILFAEGRLPKRGERSVLLVVASEPKKSSVSIASALEQAPWVLPLVNELIANHGVELLKQFISWVLMHLGGRKKEADVHFQELMSLTRELNASRDSSDERWHQTLLAFVDKFAPAARDAVTPVGGTARRLVISSDDGSAIAEIDEPTADAIRARKGDEVEDLIELIVKVDGISHHKKQIQVENPEEPGRFINADVRDPVMDNAPNIYSEAANVKGSLRVQAKKVRREGRLHRLYIMDATQV
;
A
#
# COMPACT_ATOMS: atom_id res chain seq x y z
N MET A 1 -13.08 7.19 23.04
CA MET A 1 -11.99 6.31 22.54
C MET A 1 -10.99 7.20 21.84
N GLY A 2 -9.69 7.05 22.12
CA GLY A 2 -8.65 7.84 21.42
C GLY A 2 -8.56 7.47 19.94
N LYS A 3 -8.00 8.35 19.11
CA LYS A 3 -7.73 8.10 17.69
C LYS A 3 -6.81 6.88 17.54
N GLN A 4 -7.06 6.00 16.56
CA GLN A 4 -6.29 4.76 16.38
C GLN A 4 -5.77 4.62 14.95
N LEU A 5 -4.51 4.19 14.79
CA LEU A 5 -3.99 3.70 13.52
C LEU A 5 -4.47 2.26 13.34
N VAL A 6 -5.40 2.03 12.40
CA VAL A 6 -5.93 0.69 12.15
C VAL A 6 -5.36 0.15 10.85
N LEU A 7 -4.63 -0.96 10.95
CA LEU A 7 -4.08 -1.70 9.83
C LEU A 7 -4.88 -2.98 9.65
N LYS A 8 -5.54 -3.15 8.51
CA LYS A 8 -6.34 -4.33 8.19
C LYS A 8 -5.73 -5.09 7.02
N PHE A 9 -5.42 -6.37 7.23
CA PHE A 9 -5.08 -7.28 6.14
C PHE A 9 -6.32 -8.03 5.69
N ASP A 10 -6.64 -7.97 4.39
CA ASP A 10 -7.90 -8.49 3.86
C ASP A 10 -7.70 -9.33 2.58
N GLY A 11 -8.66 -10.22 2.32
CA GLY A 11 -8.64 -11.18 1.21
C GLY A 11 -7.68 -12.36 1.41
N GLY A 12 -7.73 -13.33 0.49
CA GLY A 12 -6.83 -14.48 0.53
C GLY A 12 -7.09 -15.37 1.76
N LYS A 13 -6.03 -15.79 2.44
CA LYS A 13 -6.13 -16.54 3.71
C LYS A 13 -6.58 -15.64 4.87
N SER A 14 -6.26 -14.35 4.82
CA SER A 14 -6.68 -13.38 5.84
C SER A 14 -8.20 -13.21 5.93
N ALA A 15 -8.94 -13.50 4.85
CA ALA A 15 -10.41 -13.55 4.86
C ALA A 15 -10.96 -14.64 5.81
N GLN A 16 -10.16 -15.68 6.11
CA GLN A 16 -10.46 -16.73 7.08
C GLN A 16 -9.76 -16.49 8.43
N HIS A 17 -9.31 -15.27 8.68
CA HIS A 17 -8.53 -14.88 9.87
C HIS A 17 -7.18 -15.59 10.01
N VAL A 18 -6.58 -16.01 8.89
CA VAL A 18 -5.29 -16.68 8.87
C VAL A 18 -4.23 -15.78 8.24
N ILE A 19 -3.21 -15.42 9.01
CA ILE A 19 -2.03 -14.70 8.55
C ILE A 19 -0.76 -15.39 9.07
N SER A 20 0.30 -15.37 8.27
CA SER A 20 1.59 -15.92 8.70
C SER A 20 2.20 -15.03 9.78
N MET A 21 2.58 -15.61 10.92
CA MET A 21 3.21 -14.87 12.02
C MET A 21 4.50 -14.18 11.58
N GLY A 22 5.31 -14.83 10.74
CA GLY A 22 6.55 -14.25 10.21
C GLY A 22 6.29 -13.07 9.27
N GLU A 23 5.28 -13.17 8.41
CA GLU A 23 4.89 -12.08 7.51
C GLU A 23 4.30 -10.90 8.28
N LEU A 24 3.46 -11.18 9.28
CA LEU A 24 2.85 -10.19 10.15
C LEU A 24 3.91 -9.43 10.96
N GLY A 25 4.82 -10.13 11.63
CA GLY A 25 5.89 -9.51 12.41
C GLY A 25 6.81 -8.64 11.57
N ARG A 26 7.12 -9.08 10.33
CA ARG A 26 7.88 -8.29 9.37
C ARG A 26 7.12 -7.03 8.92
N SER A 27 5.82 -7.16 8.65
CA SER A 27 4.95 -6.03 8.31
C SER A 27 4.92 -4.98 9.40
N LEU A 28 4.65 -5.38 10.64
CA LEU A 28 4.64 -4.50 11.80
C LEU A 28 5.97 -3.79 11.99
N THR A 29 7.09 -4.49 11.79
CA THR A 29 8.43 -3.89 11.86
C THR A 29 8.64 -2.85 10.76
N GLY A 30 8.15 -3.10 9.55
CA GLY A 30 8.20 -2.13 8.45
C GLY A 30 7.40 -0.86 8.76
N ILE A 31 6.18 -1.04 9.27
CA ILE A 31 5.27 0.06 9.62
C ILE A 31 5.81 0.86 10.81
N ASP A 32 6.38 0.20 11.82
CA ASP A 32 7.05 0.85 12.95
C ASP A 32 8.23 1.71 12.48
N LYS A 33 9.08 1.21 11.56
CA LYS A 33 10.20 2.01 11.01
C LYS A 33 9.72 3.26 10.27
N ILE A 34 8.66 3.15 9.46
CA ILE A 34 8.07 4.29 8.74
C ILE A 34 7.47 5.27 9.74
N SER A 35 6.66 4.78 10.69
CA SER A 35 6.02 5.60 11.72
C SER A 35 7.02 6.37 12.55
N ASN A 36 8.04 5.67 13.07
CA ASN A 36 9.10 6.24 13.89
C ASN A 36 9.84 7.39 13.16
N ALA A 37 10.19 7.16 11.90
CA ALA A 37 10.85 8.18 11.10
C ALA A 37 9.94 9.37 10.78
N GLY A 38 8.66 9.13 10.51
CA GLY A 38 7.66 10.17 10.32
C GLY A 38 7.51 11.04 11.56
N LEU A 39 7.38 10.43 12.75
CA LEU A 39 7.25 11.16 14.00
C LEU A 39 8.45 12.08 14.27
N ILE A 40 9.68 11.59 14.08
CA ILE A 40 10.89 12.41 14.25
C ILE A 40 10.93 13.51 13.19
N LEU A 41 10.56 13.21 11.95
CA LEU A 41 10.53 14.19 10.87
C LEU A 41 9.55 15.34 11.14
N PHE A 42 8.33 15.04 11.58
CA PHE A 42 7.33 16.07 11.88
C PHE A 42 7.61 16.80 13.20
N ALA A 43 8.22 16.14 14.18
CA ALA A 43 8.58 16.75 15.45
C ALA A 43 9.79 17.70 15.32
N GLU A 44 10.82 17.28 14.59
CA GLU A 44 12.15 17.89 14.61
C GLU A 44 12.62 18.42 13.25
N GLY A 45 11.90 18.13 12.16
CA GLY A 45 12.28 18.57 10.81
C GLY A 45 13.47 17.83 10.21
N ARG A 46 13.80 16.63 10.73
CA ARG A 46 14.94 15.82 10.27
C ARG A 46 14.64 14.32 10.29
N LEU A 47 15.45 13.53 9.59
CA LEU A 47 15.39 12.08 9.71
C LEU A 47 16.01 11.55 11.02
N PRO A 48 15.60 10.35 11.47
CA PRO A 48 16.26 9.66 12.56
C PRO A 48 17.73 9.36 12.25
N LYS A 49 18.58 9.53 13.26
CA LYS A 49 19.94 8.98 13.29
C LYS A 49 19.87 7.45 13.41
N ARG A 50 20.97 6.76 13.10
CA ARG A 50 21.03 5.30 13.16
C ARG A 50 20.69 4.81 14.59
N GLY A 51 19.64 4.00 14.70
CA GLY A 51 19.18 3.44 15.98
C GLY A 51 18.32 4.40 16.82
N GLU A 52 18.04 5.61 16.32
CA GLU A 52 17.20 6.57 17.02
C GLU A 52 15.72 6.15 16.98
N ARG A 53 15.05 6.31 18.12
CA ARG A 53 13.63 6.06 18.31
C ARG A 53 12.95 7.32 18.80
N SER A 54 11.76 7.57 18.29
CA SER A 54 10.85 8.59 18.77
C SER A 54 10.50 8.27 20.22
N VAL A 55 10.25 9.32 21.00
CA VAL A 55 9.73 9.22 22.37
C VAL A 55 8.29 8.71 22.41
N LEU A 56 7.65 8.59 21.25
CA LEU A 56 6.29 8.11 21.06
C LEU A 56 6.31 6.71 20.46
N LEU A 57 5.55 5.80 21.07
CA LEU A 57 5.45 4.40 20.70
C LEU A 57 4.12 4.12 20.02
N VAL A 58 4.16 3.33 18.95
CA VAL A 58 2.97 2.75 18.33
C VAL A 58 2.69 1.43 19.08
N VAL A 59 1.64 1.43 19.89
CA VAL A 59 1.29 0.30 20.77
C VAL A 59 0.06 -0.41 20.21
N ALA A 60 0.12 -1.73 20.05
CA ALA A 60 -1.00 -2.53 19.60
C ALA A 60 -2.14 -2.53 20.64
N SER A 61 -3.39 -2.41 20.17
CA SER A 61 -4.58 -2.56 21.00
C SER A 61 -5.17 -3.97 20.93
N GLU A 62 -6.18 -4.24 21.75
CA GLU A 62 -6.90 -5.52 21.74
C GLU A 62 -7.45 -5.87 20.34
N PRO A 63 -7.29 -7.13 19.87
CA PRO A 63 -7.84 -7.57 18.60
C PRO A 63 -9.37 -7.51 18.59
N LYS A 64 -9.96 -6.97 17.52
CA LYS A 64 -11.43 -7.01 17.32
C LYS A 64 -11.83 -8.37 16.71
N LYS A 65 -12.98 -8.91 17.15
CA LYS A 65 -13.56 -10.16 16.65
C LYS A 65 -13.68 -10.10 15.12
N SER A 66 -13.29 -11.17 14.42
CA SER A 66 -13.34 -11.28 12.95
C SER A 66 -12.34 -10.40 12.19
N SER A 67 -11.15 -10.11 12.75
CA SER A 67 -10.16 -9.29 12.06
C SER A 67 -8.73 -9.81 12.17
N VAL A 68 -8.01 -9.81 11.05
CA VAL A 68 -6.55 -9.64 11.05
C VAL A 68 -6.29 -8.13 10.99
N SER A 69 -6.86 -7.41 11.95
CA SER A 69 -6.67 -5.98 12.11
C SER A 69 -5.85 -5.71 13.35
N ILE A 70 -4.80 -4.92 13.19
CA ILE A 70 -4.00 -4.42 14.30
C ILE A 70 -4.32 -2.95 14.41
N ALA A 71 -5.16 -2.62 15.38
CA ALA A 71 -5.33 -1.26 15.82
C ALA A 71 -4.15 -0.90 16.72
N SER A 72 -3.62 0.30 16.56
CA SER A 72 -2.51 0.82 17.36
C SER A 72 -2.81 2.23 17.83
N ALA A 73 -2.38 2.56 19.05
CA ALA A 73 -2.42 3.90 19.62
C ALA A 73 -1.01 4.48 19.70
N LEU A 74 -0.93 5.80 19.77
CA LEU A 74 0.31 6.51 20.02
C LEU A 74 0.40 6.84 21.51
N GLU A 75 1.43 6.36 22.18
CA GLU A 75 1.65 6.60 23.62
C GLU A 75 3.03 7.20 23.87
N GLN A 76 3.13 8.11 24.86
CA GLN A 76 4.42 8.64 25.30
C GLN A 76 5.15 7.62 26.17
N ALA A 77 6.45 7.44 25.92
CA ALA A 77 7.28 6.59 26.76
C ALA A 77 7.25 7.06 28.24
N PRO A 78 7.02 6.17 29.22
CA PRO A 78 6.75 6.56 30.62
C PRO A 78 7.84 7.40 31.32
N TRP A 79 9.06 7.39 30.79
CA TRP A 79 10.26 7.99 31.39
C TRP A 79 10.64 9.34 30.77
N VAL A 80 9.85 9.85 29.82
CA VAL A 80 10.12 11.12 29.12
C VAL A 80 9.27 12.22 29.76
N LEU A 81 9.90 13.34 30.16
CA LEU A 81 9.19 14.53 30.65
C LEU A 81 8.15 15.00 29.61
N PRO A 82 6.96 15.50 30.01
CA PRO A 82 5.89 15.92 29.12
C PRO A 82 6.25 17.22 28.37
N LEU A 83 7.20 17.10 27.45
CA LEU A 83 7.69 18.10 26.51
C LEU A 83 7.37 17.68 25.06
N VAL A 84 6.46 16.71 24.88
CA VAL A 84 5.97 16.33 23.56
C VAL A 84 5.18 17.51 23.01
N ASN A 85 5.61 18.03 21.86
CA ASN A 85 4.90 19.07 21.13
C ASN A 85 3.40 18.73 21.04
N GLU A 86 2.53 19.70 21.34
CA GLU A 86 1.06 19.58 21.23
C GLU A 86 0.61 18.97 19.88
N LEU A 87 1.42 19.21 18.83
CA LEU A 87 1.35 18.58 17.50
C LEU A 87 1.11 17.07 17.57
N ILE A 88 1.96 16.33 18.29
CA ILE A 88 1.97 14.88 18.22
C ILE A 88 1.01 14.26 19.24
N ALA A 89 0.80 14.94 20.36
CA ALA A 89 -0.17 14.53 21.38
C ALA A 89 -1.61 14.51 20.83
N ASN A 90 -1.97 15.47 19.98
CA ASN A 90 -3.36 15.64 19.51
C ASN A 90 -3.62 15.12 18.08
N HIS A 91 -2.60 15.10 17.22
CA HIS A 91 -2.74 14.76 15.79
C HIS A 91 -1.78 13.68 15.30
N GLY A 92 -0.92 13.14 16.18
CA GLY A 92 0.12 12.19 15.80
C GLY A 92 -0.41 10.94 15.05
N VAL A 93 -1.56 10.41 15.46
CA VAL A 93 -2.18 9.25 14.79
C VAL A 93 -2.65 9.59 13.37
N GLU A 94 -3.23 10.77 13.16
CA GLU A 94 -3.71 11.18 11.83
C GLU A 94 -2.55 11.49 10.90
N LEU A 95 -1.54 12.20 11.41
CA LEU A 95 -0.27 12.40 10.69
C LEU A 95 0.36 11.08 10.28
N LEU A 96 0.38 10.08 11.16
CA LEU A 96 0.91 8.75 10.85
C LEU A 96 0.10 8.03 9.77
N LYS A 97 -1.24 8.05 9.84
CA LYS A 97 -2.11 7.44 8.82
C LYS A 97 -1.78 8.02 7.44
N GLN A 98 -1.77 9.34 7.31
CA GLN A 98 -1.49 10.00 6.04
C GLN A 98 -0.04 9.79 5.58
N PHE A 99 0.94 9.81 6.51
CA PHE A 99 2.35 9.61 6.17
C PHE A 99 2.66 8.20 5.70
N ILE A 100 2.16 7.18 6.40
CA ILE A 100 2.34 5.79 5.97
C ILE A 100 1.66 5.58 4.62
N SER A 101 0.44 6.10 4.45
CA SER A 101 -0.30 6.03 3.18
C SER A 101 0.48 6.68 2.03
N TRP A 102 0.99 7.90 2.24
CA TRP A 102 1.82 8.62 1.28
C TRP A 102 3.05 7.82 0.88
N VAL A 103 3.84 7.32 1.86
CA VAL A 103 5.05 6.53 1.58
C VAL A 103 4.73 5.29 0.76
N LEU A 104 3.71 4.52 1.14
CA LEU A 104 3.36 3.28 0.47
C LEU A 104 2.79 3.53 -0.94
N MET A 105 1.91 4.51 -1.12
CA MET A 105 1.36 4.85 -2.43
C MET A 105 2.43 5.40 -3.37
N HIS A 106 3.31 6.27 -2.87
CA HIS A 106 4.37 6.86 -3.67
C HIS A 106 5.35 5.80 -4.18
N LEU A 107 5.82 4.91 -3.28
CA LEU A 107 6.72 3.81 -3.63
C LEU A 107 6.01 2.69 -4.42
N GLY A 108 4.69 2.60 -4.32
CA GLY A 108 3.86 1.69 -5.12
C GLY A 108 3.48 2.22 -6.49
N GLY A 109 4.06 3.34 -6.93
CA GLY A 109 3.84 3.89 -8.26
C GLY A 109 2.49 4.60 -8.43
N ARG A 110 1.74 4.83 -7.34
CA ARG A 110 0.43 5.49 -7.31
C ARG A 110 0.58 6.98 -6.97
N LYS A 111 1.43 7.70 -7.71
CA LYS A 111 1.86 9.08 -7.36
C LYS A 111 0.69 10.06 -7.19
N LYS A 112 -0.33 9.99 -8.06
CA LYS A 112 -1.52 10.87 -7.97
C LYS A 112 -2.28 10.70 -6.66
N GLU A 113 -2.40 9.47 -6.16
CA GLU A 113 -3.09 9.20 -4.90
C GLU A 113 -2.19 9.46 -3.70
N ALA A 114 -0.88 9.23 -3.84
CA ALA A 114 0.08 9.71 -2.86
C ALA A 114 -0.07 11.22 -2.66
N ASP A 115 -0.19 12.02 -3.73
CA ASP A 115 -0.33 13.48 -3.64
C ASP A 115 -1.53 13.91 -2.80
N VAL A 116 -2.64 13.16 -2.81
CA VAL A 116 -3.80 13.43 -1.93
C VAL A 116 -3.40 13.34 -0.46
N HIS A 117 -2.68 12.28 -0.07
CA HIS A 117 -2.15 12.13 1.28
C HIS A 117 -1.10 13.17 1.63
N PHE A 118 -0.30 13.61 0.65
CA PHE A 118 0.65 14.70 0.85
C PHE A 118 -0.07 16.01 1.19
N GLN A 119 -1.10 16.37 0.44
CA GLN A 119 -1.87 17.59 0.69
C GLN A 119 -2.53 17.56 2.07
N GLU A 120 -3.06 16.40 2.49
CA GLU A 120 -3.64 16.23 3.83
C GLU A 120 -2.58 16.28 4.94
N LEU A 121 -1.37 15.77 4.71
CA LEU A 121 -0.26 15.99 5.64
C LEU A 121 0.08 17.47 5.79
N MET A 122 0.07 18.22 4.69
CA MET A 122 0.37 19.65 4.72
C MET A 122 -0.74 20.45 5.40
N SER A 123 -2.02 20.12 5.18
CA SER A 123 -3.13 20.76 5.91
C SER A 123 -2.99 20.55 7.42
N LEU A 124 -2.78 19.31 7.86
CA LEU A 124 -2.58 18.97 9.28
C LEU A 124 -1.37 19.68 9.87
N THR A 125 -0.25 19.75 9.16
CA THR A 125 0.95 20.42 9.68
C THR A 125 0.82 21.95 9.72
N ARG A 126 0.04 22.56 8.81
CA ARG A 126 -0.25 24.01 8.79
C ARG A 126 -1.18 24.44 9.92
N GLU A 127 -2.28 23.71 10.13
CA GLU A 127 -3.23 23.97 11.23
C GLU A 127 -2.53 24.03 12.59
N LEU A 128 -1.43 23.28 12.72
CA LEU A 128 -0.69 23.12 13.96
C LEU A 128 0.54 24.04 14.06
N ASN A 129 1.01 24.63 12.95
CA ASN A 129 2.17 25.52 12.90
C ASN A 129 1.82 26.87 12.26
N ALA A 130 0.79 27.55 12.74
CA ALA A 130 0.35 28.88 12.25
C ALA A 130 1.46 29.96 12.25
N SER A 131 2.62 29.69 12.86
CA SER A 131 3.80 30.58 12.94
C SER A 131 4.99 30.19 12.04
N ARG A 132 4.96 29.04 11.35
CA ARG A 132 6.05 28.60 10.44
C ARG A 132 5.63 28.73 8.97
N ASP A 133 6.12 29.78 8.32
CA ASP A 133 6.09 29.98 6.85
C ASP A 133 7.05 29.00 6.11
N SER A 134 6.99 27.71 6.43
CA SER A 134 7.61 26.71 5.56
C SER A 134 6.68 26.45 4.40
N SER A 135 7.03 26.98 3.22
CA SER A 135 6.35 26.66 1.95
C SER A 135 6.21 25.14 1.80
N ASP A 136 4.99 24.65 1.55
CA ASP A 136 4.69 23.24 1.27
C ASP A 136 5.63 22.64 0.23
N GLU A 137 6.09 23.43 -0.72
CA GLU A 137 7.04 23.01 -1.75
C GLU A 137 8.36 22.53 -1.13
N ARG A 138 8.84 23.18 -0.05
CA ARG A 138 10.05 22.73 0.67
C ARG A 138 9.79 21.41 1.40
N TRP A 139 8.61 21.25 1.99
CA TRP A 139 8.21 19.99 2.61
C TRP A 139 8.11 18.87 1.59
N HIS A 140 7.52 19.15 0.43
CA HIS A 140 7.42 18.21 -0.68
C HIS A 140 8.79 17.74 -1.13
N GLN A 141 9.71 18.68 -1.39
CA GLN A 141 11.08 18.36 -1.78
C GLN A 141 11.82 17.58 -0.70
N THR A 142 11.62 17.92 0.57
CA THR A 142 12.22 17.20 1.70
C THR A 142 11.72 15.76 1.77
N LEU A 143 10.41 15.55 1.63
CA LEU A 143 9.80 14.24 1.64
C LEU A 143 10.28 13.40 0.45
N LEU A 144 10.27 13.96 -0.76
CA LEU A 144 10.77 13.29 -1.96
C LEU A 144 12.26 12.92 -1.85
N ALA A 145 13.08 13.78 -1.25
CA ALA A 145 14.50 13.48 -1.03
C ALA A 145 14.73 12.30 -0.07
N PHE A 146 13.73 11.90 0.70
CA PHE A 146 13.84 10.85 1.70
C PHE A 146 12.96 9.62 1.44
N VAL A 147 11.99 9.68 0.52
CA VAL A 147 11.04 8.60 0.27
C VAL A 147 11.73 7.28 -0.06
N ASP A 148 12.79 7.33 -0.88
CA ASP A 148 13.55 6.15 -1.28
C ASP A 148 14.25 5.46 -0.10
N LYS A 149 14.56 6.19 0.97
CA LYS A 149 15.15 5.62 2.20
C LYS A 149 14.15 4.74 2.94
N PHE A 150 12.85 4.93 2.70
CA PHE A 150 11.79 4.09 3.26
C PHE A 150 11.53 2.83 2.45
N ALA A 151 12.09 2.68 1.23
CA ALA A 151 11.83 1.51 0.39
C ALA A 151 12.05 0.16 1.09
N PRO A 152 13.12 -0.07 1.89
CA PRO A 152 13.27 -1.32 2.64
C PRO A 152 12.13 -1.54 3.66
N ALA A 153 11.73 -0.49 4.38
CA ALA A 153 10.66 -0.57 5.38
C ALA A 153 9.28 -0.74 4.72
N ALA A 154 9.04 -0.10 3.57
CA ALA A 154 7.83 -0.27 2.79
C ALA A 154 7.69 -1.70 2.26
N ARG A 155 8.78 -2.32 1.79
CA ARG A 155 8.79 -3.75 1.39
C ARG A 155 8.45 -4.67 2.55
N ASP A 156 9.02 -4.40 3.72
CA ASP A 156 8.69 -5.13 4.94
C ASP A 156 7.20 -4.95 5.28
N ALA A 157 6.68 -3.72 5.25
CA ALA A 157 5.28 -3.38 5.56
C ALA A 157 4.27 -4.13 4.70
N VAL A 158 4.53 -4.31 3.40
CA VAL A 158 3.60 -5.01 2.50
C VAL A 158 3.82 -6.52 2.44
N THR A 159 4.72 -7.10 3.23
CA THR A 159 5.07 -8.54 3.17
C THR A 159 3.85 -9.49 3.05
N PRO A 160 2.76 -9.33 3.83
CA PRO A 160 1.62 -10.24 3.76
C PRO A 160 0.81 -10.17 2.45
N VAL A 161 0.89 -9.06 1.71
CA VAL A 161 0.06 -8.79 0.52
C VAL A 161 0.55 -9.59 -0.69
N GLY A 162 -0.27 -10.48 -1.24
CA GLY A 162 0.10 -11.44 -2.29
C GLY A 162 0.60 -12.80 -1.76
N GLY A 163 0.84 -12.91 -0.44
CA GLY A 163 1.12 -14.17 0.24
C GLY A 163 -0.12 -14.71 0.97
N THR A 164 -0.42 -14.10 2.12
CA THR A 164 -1.57 -14.49 2.97
C THR A 164 -2.75 -13.53 2.84
N ALA A 165 -2.50 -12.25 2.57
CA ALA A 165 -3.51 -11.22 2.32
C ALA A 165 -3.55 -10.83 0.83
N ARG A 166 -4.65 -10.24 0.36
CA ARG A 166 -4.75 -9.63 -0.98
C ARG A 166 -4.55 -8.12 -0.96
N ARG A 167 -4.80 -7.49 0.19
CA ARG A 167 -4.60 -6.05 0.38
C ARG A 167 -4.29 -5.71 1.83
N LEU A 168 -3.61 -4.58 2.00
CA LEU A 168 -3.46 -3.85 3.25
C LEU A 168 -4.31 -2.59 3.17
N VAL A 169 -5.19 -2.39 4.15
CA VAL A 169 -6.04 -1.21 4.29
C VAL A 169 -5.61 -0.44 5.54
N ILE A 170 -5.38 0.86 5.36
CA ILE A 170 -5.19 1.81 6.46
C ILE A 170 -6.52 2.50 6.66
N SER A 171 -7.13 2.37 7.85
CA SER A 171 -8.48 2.88 8.11
C SER A 171 -8.47 4.14 8.97
N SER A 172 -9.48 4.99 8.74
CA SER A 172 -9.87 6.08 9.63
C SER A 172 -10.59 5.53 10.87
N ASP A 173 -10.84 6.41 11.84
CA ASP A 173 -11.51 6.07 13.11
C ASP A 173 -12.98 5.65 12.89
N ASP A 174 -13.61 6.12 11.81
CA ASP A 174 -14.97 5.73 11.39
C ASP A 174 -15.01 4.39 10.62
N GLY A 175 -13.84 3.78 10.39
CA GLY A 175 -13.70 2.52 9.64
C GLY A 175 -13.62 2.68 8.13
N SER A 176 -13.72 3.89 7.59
CA SER A 176 -13.48 4.16 6.17
C SER A 176 -12.01 3.89 5.81
N ALA A 177 -11.75 3.48 4.56
CA ALA A 177 -10.40 3.26 4.07
C ALA A 177 -9.76 4.61 3.70
N ILE A 178 -8.63 4.94 4.33
CA ILE A 178 -7.78 6.08 3.96
C ILE A 178 -6.92 5.67 2.76
N ALA A 179 -6.30 4.49 2.83
CA ALA A 179 -5.46 3.97 1.77
C ALA A 179 -5.64 2.46 1.61
N GLU A 180 -5.59 1.99 0.37
CA GLU A 180 -5.64 0.58 0.00
C GLU A 180 -4.43 0.20 -0.87
N ILE A 181 -3.61 -0.69 -0.31
CA ILE A 181 -2.42 -1.25 -0.96
C ILE A 181 -2.76 -2.67 -1.37
N ASP A 182 -3.12 -2.82 -2.64
CA ASP A 182 -3.40 -4.11 -3.28
C ASP A 182 -2.11 -4.79 -3.79
N GLU A 183 -2.25 -5.98 -4.36
CA GLU A 183 -1.10 -6.73 -4.88
C GLU A 183 -0.28 -6.02 -5.97
N PRO A 184 -0.88 -5.39 -7.00
CA PRO A 184 -0.13 -4.59 -7.97
C PRO A 184 0.72 -3.50 -7.30
N THR A 185 0.14 -2.76 -6.35
CA THR A 185 0.82 -1.70 -5.61
C THR A 185 1.94 -2.29 -4.72
N ALA A 186 1.68 -3.40 -4.04
CA ALA A 186 2.68 -4.10 -3.22
C ALA A 186 3.84 -4.66 -4.05
N ASP A 187 3.56 -5.19 -5.24
CA ASP A 187 4.58 -5.68 -6.17
C ASP A 187 5.44 -4.54 -6.72
N ALA A 188 4.84 -3.37 -6.99
CA ALA A 188 5.60 -2.15 -7.35
C ALA A 188 6.52 -1.70 -6.20
N ILE A 189 6.06 -1.71 -4.93
CA ILE A 189 6.91 -1.42 -3.76
C ILE A 189 8.11 -2.39 -3.67
N ARG A 190 7.87 -3.68 -3.99
CA ARG A 190 8.91 -4.72 -4.01
C ARG A 190 9.86 -4.56 -5.19
N ALA A 191 9.40 -4.01 -6.30
CA ALA A 191 10.21 -3.79 -7.47
C ALA A 191 11.41 -2.90 -7.11
N ARG A 192 12.55 -3.20 -7.74
CA ARG A 192 13.74 -2.33 -7.68
C ARG A 192 13.67 -1.20 -8.70
N LYS A 193 12.76 -1.33 -9.68
CA LYS A 193 12.53 -0.39 -10.76
C LYS A 193 11.22 0.32 -10.45
N GLY A 194 11.16 1.64 -10.68
CA GLY A 194 10.00 2.47 -10.37
C GLY A 194 8.81 2.13 -11.26
N ASP A 195 8.18 1.00 -10.97
CA ASP A 195 6.98 0.53 -11.64
C ASP A 195 5.82 1.46 -11.28
N GLU A 196 5.07 1.90 -12.29
CA GLU A 196 3.91 2.76 -12.13
C GLU A 196 2.65 1.93 -12.28
N VAL A 197 1.75 2.01 -11.30
CA VAL A 197 0.50 1.25 -11.27
C VAL A 197 -0.64 2.20 -11.64
N GLU A 198 -1.33 1.88 -12.72
CA GLU A 198 -2.50 2.64 -13.18
C GLU A 198 -3.79 2.18 -12.52
N ASP A 199 -4.82 3.01 -12.67
CA ASP A 199 -6.17 2.75 -12.20
C ASP A 199 -6.79 1.51 -12.86
N LEU A 200 -7.86 1.01 -12.24
CA LEU A 200 -8.64 -0.09 -12.79
C LEU A 200 -9.32 0.37 -14.07
N ILE A 201 -9.06 -0.33 -15.17
CA ILE A 201 -9.65 -0.06 -16.48
C ILE A 201 -10.30 -1.31 -17.04
N GLU A 202 -11.31 -1.11 -17.89
CA GLU A 202 -11.92 -2.18 -18.65
C GLU A 202 -11.28 -2.27 -20.04
N LEU A 203 -10.93 -3.48 -20.48
CA LEU A 203 -10.33 -3.72 -21.79
C LEU A 203 -10.67 -5.11 -22.31
N ILE A 204 -10.66 -5.27 -23.62
CA ILE A 204 -10.81 -6.57 -24.27
C ILE A 204 -9.41 -7.10 -24.58
N VAL A 205 -9.10 -8.29 -24.09
CA VAL A 205 -7.83 -8.98 -24.36
C VAL A 205 -8.07 -10.30 -25.05
N LYS A 206 -7.22 -10.59 -26.04
CA LYS A 206 -7.15 -11.91 -26.66
C LYS A 206 -6.23 -12.81 -25.85
N VAL A 207 -6.71 -13.99 -25.47
CA VAL A 207 -5.95 -14.97 -24.68
C VAL A 207 -5.29 -15.97 -25.61
N ASP A 208 -3.99 -16.25 -25.41
CA ASP A 208 -3.25 -17.26 -26.18
C ASP A 208 -2.85 -18.49 -25.34
N GLY A 209 -2.64 -18.31 -24.04
CA GLY A 209 -2.20 -19.39 -23.17
C GLY A 209 -2.53 -19.14 -21.70
N ILE A 210 -2.48 -20.21 -20.91
CA ILE A 210 -2.79 -20.19 -19.48
C ILE A 210 -1.79 -21.03 -18.68
N SER A 211 -1.50 -20.55 -17.48
CA SER A 211 -0.63 -21.18 -16.50
C SER A 211 -1.36 -21.21 -15.16
N HIS A 212 -2.04 -22.31 -14.88
CA HIS A 212 -2.81 -22.50 -13.64
C HIS A 212 -1.95 -22.37 -12.38
N HIS A 213 -0.75 -22.97 -12.39
CA HIS A 213 0.15 -22.96 -11.24
C HIS A 213 0.64 -21.55 -10.87
N LYS A 214 0.83 -20.67 -11.86
CA LYS A 214 1.23 -19.27 -11.63
C LYS A 214 0.05 -18.32 -11.55
N LYS A 215 -1.18 -18.79 -11.84
CA LYS A 215 -2.38 -17.97 -12.04
C LYS A 215 -2.13 -16.85 -13.06
N GLN A 216 -1.51 -17.22 -14.18
CA GLN A 216 -1.12 -16.29 -15.25
C GLN A 216 -1.77 -16.70 -16.56
N ILE A 217 -2.16 -15.71 -17.35
CA ILE A 217 -2.57 -15.91 -18.74
C ILE A 217 -1.65 -15.10 -19.65
N GLN A 218 -1.43 -15.61 -20.86
CA GLN A 218 -0.74 -14.89 -21.91
C GLN A 218 -1.78 -14.17 -22.75
N VAL A 219 -1.69 -12.85 -22.82
CA VAL A 219 -2.64 -11.99 -23.55
C VAL A 219 -1.91 -11.14 -24.58
N GLU A 220 -2.60 -10.81 -25.66
CA GLU A 220 -2.12 -9.84 -26.62
C GLU A 220 -1.97 -8.46 -25.95
N ASN A 221 -0.86 -7.79 -26.23
CA ASN A 221 -0.57 -6.48 -25.69
C ASN A 221 -1.52 -5.45 -26.34
N PRO A 222 -2.39 -4.78 -25.56
CA PRO A 222 -3.34 -3.81 -26.11
C PRO A 222 -2.67 -2.57 -26.70
N GLU A 223 -1.38 -2.31 -26.38
CA GLU A 223 -0.62 -1.16 -26.88
C GLU A 223 0.32 -1.54 -28.05
N GLU A 224 0.60 -2.83 -28.25
CA GLU A 224 1.49 -3.34 -29.30
C GLU A 224 0.88 -4.60 -29.94
N PRO A 225 0.00 -4.46 -30.95
CA PRO A 225 -0.66 -5.59 -31.60
C PRO A 225 0.35 -6.64 -32.13
N GLY A 226 0.02 -7.91 -31.98
CA GLY A 226 0.88 -9.05 -32.33
C GLY A 226 1.96 -9.41 -31.31
N ARG A 227 2.17 -8.59 -30.27
CA ARG A 227 3.04 -8.94 -29.14
C ARG A 227 2.21 -9.48 -27.99
N PHE A 228 2.74 -10.49 -27.28
CA PHE A 228 2.08 -11.06 -26.12
C PHE A 228 2.80 -10.70 -24.83
N ILE A 229 2.03 -10.49 -23.77
CA ILE A 229 2.50 -10.22 -22.41
C ILE A 229 1.83 -11.16 -21.43
N ASN A 230 2.47 -11.38 -20.28
CA ASN A 230 1.86 -12.14 -19.19
C ASN A 230 0.96 -11.20 -18.37
N ALA A 231 -0.25 -11.66 -18.13
CA ALA A 231 -1.19 -11.05 -17.20
C ALA A 231 -1.38 -11.97 -15.99
N ASP A 232 -1.32 -11.39 -14.79
CA ASP A 232 -1.55 -12.09 -13.54
C ASP A 232 -3.02 -11.98 -13.16
N VAL A 233 -3.66 -13.13 -13.03
CA VAL A 233 -5.08 -13.22 -12.69
C VAL A 233 -5.21 -13.25 -11.18
N ARG A 234 -5.91 -12.25 -10.63
CA ARG A 234 -6.25 -12.09 -9.21
C ARG A 234 -7.72 -12.30 -8.91
N ASP A 235 -8.50 -12.62 -9.94
CA ASP A 235 -9.88 -13.07 -9.85
C ASP A 235 -9.97 -14.45 -9.16
N PRO A 236 -10.78 -14.58 -8.08
CA PRO A 236 -11.05 -15.86 -7.42
C PRO A 236 -11.56 -16.97 -8.33
N VAL A 237 -12.23 -16.64 -9.45
CA VAL A 237 -12.74 -17.62 -10.42
C VAL A 237 -11.61 -18.46 -11.01
N MET A 238 -10.39 -17.92 -11.10
CA MET A 238 -9.21 -18.64 -11.59
C MET A 238 -8.84 -19.89 -10.75
N ASP A 239 -9.24 -19.92 -9.49
CA ASP A 239 -8.86 -20.99 -8.55
C ASP A 239 -9.69 -22.27 -8.71
N ASN A 240 -10.84 -22.17 -9.37
CA ASN A 240 -11.74 -23.30 -9.59
C ASN A 240 -11.74 -23.67 -11.08
N ALA A 241 -11.69 -24.96 -11.38
CA ALA A 241 -11.90 -25.47 -12.73
C ALA A 241 -13.29 -26.11 -12.82
N PRO A 242 -14.03 -25.90 -13.93
CA PRO A 242 -13.69 -25.06 -15.09
C PRO A 242 -13.80 -23.55 -14.78
N ASN A 243 -13.07 -22.73 -15.53
CA ASN A 243 -13.15 -21.26 -15.45
C ASN A 243 -13.03 -20.58 -16.82
N ILE A 244 -13.54 -19.36 -16.90
CA ILE A 244 -13.60 -18.54 -18.12
C ILE A 244 -12.23 -18.29 -18.76
N TYR A 245 -11.17 -18.25 -17.95
CA TYR A 245 -9.81 -18.03 -18.44
C TYR A 245 -9.28 -19.25 -19.21
N SER A 246 -9.57 -20.44 -18.70
CA SER A 246 -9.17 -21.71 -19.32
C SER A 246 -9.93 -21.95 -20.62
N GLU A 247 -11.23 -21.66 -20.61
CA GLU A 247 -12.08 -21.74 -21.80
C GLU A 247 -11.60 -20.79 -22.89
N ALA A 248 -11.34 -19.52 -22.54
CA ALA A 248 -10.83 -18.53 -23.49
C ALA A 248 -9.46 -18.93 -24.04
N ALA A 249 -8.55 -19.46 -23.22
CA ALA A 249 -7.24 -19.93 -23.70
C ALA A 249 -7.36 -21.11 -24.68
N ASN A 250 -8.28 -22.05 -24.44
CA ASN A 250 -8.48 -23.21 -25.30
C ASN A 250 -8.95 -22.83 -26.71
N VAL A 251 -9.83 -21.83 -26.82
CA VAL A 251 -10.39 -21.37 -28.11
C VAL A 251 -9.63 -20.17 -28.69
N LYS A 252 -8.56 -19.71 -28.03
CA LYS A 252 -7.86 -18.45 -28.33
C LYS A 252 -8.80 -17.25 -28.45
N GLY A 253 -9.79 -17.22 -27.56
CA GLY A 253 -10.88 -16.27 -27.51
C GLY A 253 -10.48 -14.94 -26.87
N SER A 254 -11.46 -14.04 -26.83
CA SER A 254 -11.32 -12.74 -26.18
C SER A 254 -12.09 -12.70 -24.87
N LEU A 255 -11.54 -12.00 -23.88
CA LEU A 255 -12.19 -11.71 -22.60
C LEU A 255 -12.30 -10.21 -22.42
N ARG A 256 -13.43 -9.76 -21.87
CA ARG A 256 -13.58 -8.42 -21.31
C ARG A 256 -13.08 -8.48 -19.88
N VAL A 257 -12.01 -7.77 -19.58
CA VAL A 257 -11.34 -7.83 -18.27
C VAL A 257 -11.34 -6.45 -17.61
N GLN A 258 -11.48 -6.45 -16.29
CA GLN A 258 -11.11 -5.30 -15.46
C GLN A 258 -9.69 -5.53 -14.96
N ALA A 259 -8.77 -4.65 -15.34
CA ALA A 259 -7.36 -4.84 -15.05
C ALA A 259 -6.65 -3.55 -14.65
N LYS A 260 -5.58 -3.69 -13.87
CA LYS A 260 -4.61 -2.61 -13.61
C LYS A 260 -3.39 -2.81 -14.48
N LYS A 261 -2.96 -1.74 -15.15
CA LYS A 261 -1.73 -1.72 -15.94
C LYS A 261 -0.56 -1.40 -15.02
N VAL A 262 0.53 -2.15 -15.17
CA VAL A 262 1.81 -1.82 -14.56
C VAL A 262 2.77 -1.42 -15.67
N ARG A 263 3.20 -0.16 -15.63
CA ARG A 263 4.21 0.38 -16.53
C ARG A 263 5.59 0.31 -15.91
N ARG A 264 6.59 0.05 -16.74
CA ARG A 264 7.99 0.18 -16.39
C ARG A 264 8.68 0.97 -17.49
N GLU A 265 9.36 2.06 -17.12
CA GLU A 265 10.05 2.94 -18.07
C GLU A 265 9.10 3.41 -19.20
N GLY A 266 7.84 3.70 -18.85
CA GLY A 266 6.79 4.17 -19.77
C GLY A 266 6.10 3.10 -20.63
N ARG A 267 6.60 1.85 -20.63
CA ARG A 267 6.02 0.75 -21.42
C ARG A 267 5.16 -0.17 -20.56
N LEU A 268 4.08 -0.71 -21.13
CA LEU A 268 3.28 -1.74 -20.47
C LEU A 268 4.15 -2.97 -20.18
N HIS A 269 4.38 -3.24 -18.90
CA HIS A 269 5.19 -4.35 -18.45
C HIS A 269 4.33 -5.56 -18.09
N ARG A 270 3.20 -5.32 -17.42
CA ARG A 270 2.34 -6.37 -16.87
C ARG A 270 0.90 -5.87 -16.75
N LEU A 271 -0.04 -6.81 -16.79
CA LEU A 271 -1.44 -6.59 -16.46
C LEU A 271 -1.80 -7.42 -15.22
N TYR A 272 -2.54 -6.82 -14.30
CA TYR A 272 -3.20 -7.56 -13.21
C TYR A 272 -4.68 -7.56 -13.48
N ILE A 273 -5.23 -8.73 -13.81
CA ILE A 273 -6.66 -8.92 -14.08
C ILE A 273 -7.36 -9.17 -12.75
N MET A 274 -8.29 -8.30 -12.41
CA MET A 274 -9.02 -8.32 -11.15
C MET A 274 -10.38 -9.03 -11.31
N ASP A 275 -10.98 -8.93 -12.49
CA ASP A 275 -12.25 -9.57 -12.85
C ASP A 275 -12.31 -9.77 -14.38
N ALA A 276 -13.11 -10.72 -14.85
CA ALA A 276 -13.33 -10.94 -16.27
C ALA A 276 -14.71 -11.50 -16.59
N THR A 277 -15.18 -11.18 -17.79
CA THR A 277 -16.42 -11.71 -18.38
C THR A 277 -16.16 -12.16 -19.82
N GLN A 278 -16.94 -13.14 -20.29
CA GLN A 278 -16.93 -13.55 -21.69
C GLN A 278 -17.50 -12.43 -22.57
N VAL A 279 -16.97 -12.31 -23.79
CA VAL A 279 -17.42 -11.36 -24.81
C VAL A 279 -18.56 -11.96 -25.63
#